data_AF-A0A1I3JX45-F1
#
_entry.id   AF-A0A1I3JX45-F1
#
_cell.length_a   1.000
_cell.length_b   1.000
_cell.length_c   1.000
_cell.angle_alpha   90.00
_cell.angle_beta   90.00
_cell.angle_gamma   90.00
#
_symmetry.space_group_name_H-M   'P 1'
#
loop_
_entity.id
_entity.type
_entity.pdbx_description
1 polymer ?
#
loop_
_entity_poly.entity_id
_entity_poly.type
_entity_poly.pdbx_seq_one_letter_code
_entity_poly.pdbx_strand_id
1 'polypeptide(L)'
;MTAVRADASGVPEIDRPRRREYGAAVAVGWGQVFAAAIVSANRDPRVFAAPERLDISREAGAPGHLGYAHGPHFCLGAAPARVQTEVALAALLRRFPGLALAGAPGRVPDPGTWRLAALPVTL
;
A
#
# COMPACT_ATOMS: atom_id res chain seq x y z
N MET A 1 -15.56 32.26 -14.58
CA MET A 1 -15.36 30.82 -14.30
C MET A 1 -15.63 30.08 -15.60
N THR A 2 -14.61 29.88 -16.42
CA THR A 2 -14.74 29.40 -17.80
C THR A 2 -14.92 27.89 -17.79
N ALA A 3 -16.05 27.39 -18.31
CA ALA A 3 -16.31 25.96 -18.43
C ALA A 3 -15.26 25.32 -19.37
N VAL A 4 -14.44 24.43 -18.82
CA VAL A 4 -13.51 23.63 -19.62
C VAL A 4 -14.33 22.62 -20.40
N ARG A 5 -14.24 22.67 -21.73
CA ARG A 5 -14.93 21.73 -22.61
C ARG A 5 -14.28 20.34 -22.47
N ALA A 6 -14.99 19.41 -21.86
CA ALA A 6 -14.66 17.98 -21.84
C ALA A 6 -15.41 17.25 -22.96
N ASP A 7 -14.79 16.21 -23.55
CA ASP A 7 -15.44 15.28 -24.48
C ASP A 7 -16.01 14.06 -23.74
N ALA A 8 -16.50 13.04 -24.47
CA ALA A 8 -17.13 11.84 -23.90
C ALA A 8 -16.24 11.04 -22.92
N SER A 9 -14.94 11.31 -22.85
CA SER A 9 -14.02 10.71 -21.86
C SER A 9 -13.90 11.52 -20.56
N GLY A 10 -14.49 12.72 -20.50
CA GLY A 10 -14.40 13.65 -19.38
C GLY A 10 -13.09 14.46 -19.31
N VAL A 11 -12.09 14.16 -20.14
CA VAL A 11 -10.73 14.73 -20.02
C VAL A 11 -10.67 16.20 -20.47
N PRO A 12 -10.17 17.14 -19.63
CA PRO A 12 -9.76 18.48 -20.03
C PRO A 12 -8.74 18.46 -21.18
N GLU A 13 -8.89 19.37 -22.14
CA GLU A 13 -8.01 19.48 -23.31
C GLU A 13 -6.52 19.55 -22.96
N ILE A 14 -6.17 20.32 -21.93
CA ILE A 14 -4.81 20.52 -21.46
C ILE A 14 -4.16 19.23 -20.92
N ASP A 15 -4.97 18.27 -20.47
CA ASP A 15 -4.51 17.01 -19.86
C ASP A 15 -4.57 15.81 -20.83
N ARG A 16 -5.16 15.98 -22.03
CA ARG A 16 -5.25 14.92 -23.06
C ARG A 16 -3.92 14.27 -23.44
N PRO A 17 -2.78 14.98 -23.55
CA PRO A 17 -1.48 14.36 -23.86
C PRO A 17 -1.06 13.35 -22.80
N ARG A 18 -1.43 13.59 -21.55
CA ARG A 18 -1.10 12.76 -20.38
C ARG A 18 -2.21 11.80 -19.99
N ARG A 19 -3.31 11.70 -20.74
CA ARG A 19 -4.49 10.86 -20.40
C ARG A 19 -4.16 9.42 -20.01
N ARG A 20 -3.10 8.83 -20.58
CA ARG A 20 -2.62 7.46 -20.29
C ARG A 20 -1.95 7.34 -18.91
N GLU A 21 -1.44 8.42 -18.36
CA GLU A 21 -0.81 8.50 -17.04
C GLU A 21 -1.85 8.50 -15.92
N TYR A 22 -3.08 8.95 -16.19
CA TYR A 22 -4.17 9.00 -15.19
C TYR A 22 -4.90 7.65 -15.00
N GLY A 23 -4.64 6.67 -15.86
CA GLY A 23 -5.11 5.29 -15.69
C GLY A 23 -6.60 5.16 -15.33
N ALA A 24 -6.88 4.59 -14.15
CA ALA A 24 -8.23 4.32 -13.64
C ALA A 24 -9.11 5.58 -13.49
N ALA A 25 -8.53 6.79 -13.36
CA ALA A 25 -9.29 8.04 -13.26
C ALA A 25 -10.13 8.32 -14.51
N VAL A 26 -9.72 7.82 -15.68
CA VAL A 26 -10.50 7.95 -16.92
C VAL A 26 -11.71 7.02 -16.93
N ALA A 27 -11.63 5.85 -16.27
CA ALA A 27 -12.73 4.88 -16.22
C ALA A 27 -13.85 5.31 -15.25
N VAL A 28 -13.52 6.04 -14.18
CA VAL A 28 -14.48 6.55 -13.20
C VAL A 28 -15.08 7.91 -13.59
N GLY A 29 -14.57 8.55 -14.64
CA GLY A 29 -14.97 9.88 -15.06
C GLY A 29 -14.14 10.98 -14.38
N TRP A 30 -13.95 12.09 -15.09
CA TRP A 30 -13.11 13.19 -14.62
C TRP A 30 -13.67 13.92 -13.41
N GLY A 31 -12.75 14.37 -12.56
CA GLY A 31 -13.08 15.03 -11.30
C GLY A 31 -13.70 14.10 -10.25
N GLN A 32 -13.87 12.81 -10.54
CA GLN A 32 -14.31 11.84 -9.55
C GLN A 32 -13.17 11.39 -8.65
N VAL A 33 -13.49 11.14 -7.39
CA VAL A 33 -12.53 10.62 -6.41
C VAL A 33 -12.34 9.13 -6.66
N PHE A 34 -11.09 8.71 -6.77
CA PHE A 34 -10.71 7.30 -6.81
C PHE A 34 -9.75 7.00 -5.66
N ALA A 35 -9.91 5.83 -5.04
CA ALA A 35 -9.01 5.32 -4.02
C ALA A 35 -8.38 4.01 -4.50
N ALA A 36 -7.05 3.96 -4.53
CA ALA A 36 -6.33 2.72 -4.79
C ALA A 36 -6.39 1.81 -3.55
N ALA A 37 -7.04 0.65 -3.66
CA ALA A 37 -7.06 -0.36 -2.61
C ALA A 37 -5.72 -1.12 -2.54
N ILE A 38 -4.67 -0.48 -2.03
CA ILE A 38 -3.30 -1.04 -1.92
C ILE A 38 -3.30 -2.41 -1.23
N VAL A 39 -4.10 -2.57 -0.18
CA VAL A 39 -4.24 -3.82 0.58
C VAL A 39 -4.75 -4.96 -0.32
N SER A 40 -5.68 -4.67 -1.23
CA SER A 40 -6.20 -5.66 -2.19
C SER A 40 -5.17 -5.97 -3.27
N ALA A 41 -4.46 -4.95 -3.78
CA ALA A 41 -3.43 -5.15 -4.80
C ALA A 41 -2.27 -6.02 -4.28
N ASN A 42 -1.85 -5.82 -3.04
CA ASN A 42 -0.82 -6.64 -2.38
C ASN A 42 -1.27 -8.08 -2.05
N ARG A 43 -2.55 -8.40 -2.29
CA ARG A 43 -3.11 -9.74 -2.12
C ARG A 43 -3.72 -10.30 -3.41
N ASP A 44 -3.38 -9.73 -4.55
CA ASP A 44 -3.92 -10.18 -5.83
C ASP A 44 -3.34 -11.55 -6.21
N PRO A 45 -4.16 -12.63 -6.31
CA PRO A 45 -3.68 -13.96 -6.65
C PRO A 45 -3.15 -14.07 -8.08
N ARG A 46 -3.42 -13.08 -8.95
CA ARG A 46 -2.84 -12.99 -10.29
C ARG A 46 -1.36 -12.62 -10.27
N VAL A 47 -0.89 -12.08 -9.14
CA VAL A 47 0.50 -11.60 -8.96
C VAL A 47 1.21 -12.39 -7.86
N PHE A 48 0.53 -12.64 -6.74
CA PHE A 48 1.10 -13.31 -5.57
C PHE A 48 0.39 -14.64 -5.33
N ALA A 49 1.08 -15.76 -5.56
CA ALA A 49 0.55 -17.08 -5.20
C ALA A 49 0.39 -17.21 -3.67
N ALA A 50 -0.74 -17.78 -3.22
CA ALA A 50 -1.13 -17.86 -1.80
C ALA A 50 -0.97 -16.50 -1.06
N PRO A 51 -1.68 -15.44 -1.51
CA PRO A 51 -1.47 -14.06 -1.05
C PRO A 51 -1.77 -13.84 0.44
N GLU A 52 -2.50 -14.76 1.07
CA GLU A 52 -2.81 -14.78 2.49
C GLU A 52 -1.67 -15.30 3.37
N ARG A 53 -0.68 -15.98 2.79
CA ARG A 53 0.46 -16.54 3.52
C ARG A 53 1.62 -15.56 3.57
N LEU A 54 2.21 -15.42 4.77
CA LEU A 54 3.52 -14.80 4.93
C LEU A 54 4.59 -15.82 4.55
N ASP A 55 5.19 -15.63 3.38
CA ASP A 55 6.30 -16.43 2.88
C ASP A 55 7.51 -15.52 2.67
N ILE A 56 8.50 -15.65 3.56
CA ILE A 56 9.74 -14.87 3.54
C ILE A 56 10.75 -15.38 2.50
N SER A 57 10.49 -16.54 1.89
CA SER A 57 11.35 -17.16 0.88
C SER A 57 10.98 -16.78 -0.55
N ARG A 58 9.90 -16.01 -0.75
CA ARG A 58 9.53 -15.46 -2.06
C ARG A 58 10.72 -14.73 -2.69
N GLU A 59 10.99 -15.06 -3.95
CA GLU A 59 12.18 -14.55 -4.66
C GLU A 59 12.25 -13.02 -4.68
N ALA A 60 13.45 -12.50 -4.41
CA ALA A 60 13.77 -11.09 -4.59
C ALA A 60 13.72 -10.76 -6.10
N GLY A 61 12.63 -10.13 -6.56
CA GLY A 61 12.41 -9.83 -7.98
C GLY A 61 10.99 -10.10 -8.49
N ALA A 62 10.16 -10.82 -7.71
CA ALA A 62 8.71 -10.82 -7.94
C ALA A 62 8.16 -9.38 -7.95
N PRO A 63 7.02 -9.10 -8.60
CA PRO A 63 6.47 -7.74 -8.64
C PRO A 63 6.42 -7.14 -7.24
N GLY A 64 7.15 -6.03 -7.06
CA GLY A 64 7.28 -5.40 -5.76
C GLY A 64 5.91 -5.02 -5.20
N HIS A 65 5.72 -5.20 -3.89
CA HIS A 65 4.47 -4.81 -3.23
C HIS A 65 4.26 -3.28 -3.34
N LEU A 66 3.00 -2.84 -3.33
CA LEU A 66 2.61 -1.44 -3.33
C LEU A 66 2.53 -0.81 -1.92
N GLY A 67 3.08 -1.47 -0.89
CA GLY A 67 3.13 -0.93 0.48
C GLY A 67 3.83 0.44 0.61
N TYR A 68 4.69 0.82 -0.34
CA TYR A 68 5.30 2.15 -0.45
C TYR A 68 4.72 2.99 -1.61
N ALA A 69 3.54 2.62 -2.11
CA ALA A 69 2.95 3.14 -3.35
C ALA A 69 3.85 2.94 -4.58
N HIS A 70 3.57 3.66 -5.67
CA HIS A 70 4.30 3.62 -6.94
C HIS A 70 4.16 4.95 -7.70
N GLY A 71 5.03 5.17 -8.70
CA GLY A 71 4.98 6.34 -9.58
C GLY A 71 5.51 7.62 -8.92
N PRO A 72 5.08 8.81 -9.40
CA PRO A 72 5.54 10.10 -8.89
C PRO A 72 5.28 10.34 -7.40
N HIS A 73 4.33 9.61 -6.81
CA HIS A 73 4.00 9.65 -5.38
C HIS A 73 4.54 8.44 -4.61
N PHE A 74 5.58 7.78 -5.12
CA PHE A 74 6.29 6.75 -4.37
C PHE A 74 6.77 7.30 -3.02
N CYS A 75 6.65 6.50 -1.97
CA CYS A 75 6.90 6.92 -0.60
C CYS A 75 8.33 7.45 -0.44
N LEU A 76 8.44 8.75 -0.16
CA LEU A 76 9.72 9.40 0.15
C LEU A 76 10.44 8.74 1.34
N GLY A 77 9.67 8.18 2.28
CA GLY A 77 10.18 7.50 3.47
C GLY A 77 10.51 6.02 3.29
N ALA A 78 10.43 5.44 2.08
CA ALA A 78 10.60 4.00 1.88
C ALA A 78 11.97 3.48 2.36
N ALA A 79 13.05 4.20 2.05
CA ALA A 79 14.40 3.82 2.47
C ALA A 79 14.58 3.83 4.00
N PRO A 80 14.31 4.94 4.72
CA PRO A 80 14.44 4.95 6.19
C PRO A 80 13.48 3.97 6.87
N ALA A 81 12.26 3.80 6.35
CA ALA A 81 11.30 2.83 6.93
C ALA A 81 11.81 1.38 6.87
N ARG A 82 12.49 1.00 5.77
CA ARG A 82 13.10 -0.34 5.63
C ARG A 82 14.18 -0.56 6.67
N VAL A 83 15.12 0.39 6.80
CA VAL A 83 16.21 0.32 7.78
C VAL A 83 15.67 0.26 9.20
N GLN A 84 14.70 1.11 9.54
CA GLN A 84 14.07 1.10 10.87
C GLN A 84 13.41 -0.23 11.17
N THR A 85 12.68 -0.81 10.21
CA THR A 85 12.01 -2.10 10.38
C THR A 85 13.01 -3.21 10.61
N GLU A 86 14.08 -3.27 9.81
CA GLU A 86 15.15 -4.26 9.94
C GLU A 86 15.82 -4.18 11.32
N VAL A 87 16.26 -2.99 11.73
CA VAL A 87 16.94 -2.78 13.02
C VAL A 87 16.01 -3.12 14.18
N ALA A 88 14.77 -2.61 14.16
CA ALA A 88 13.82 -2.79 15.26
C ALA A 88 13.44 -4.26 15.43
N LEU A 89 13.04 -4.95 14.35
CA LEU A 89 12.65 -6.36 14.43
C LEU A 89 13.83 -7.24 14.81
N ALA A 90 15.01 -7.02 14.23
CA ALA A 90 16.18 -7.83 14.54
C ALA A 90 16.64 -7.63 15.99
N ALA A 91 16.61 -6.41 16.52
CA ALA A 91 16.95 -6.14 17.92
C ALA A 91 15.92 -6.76 18.88
N LEU A 92 14.63 -6.59 18.59
CA LEU A 92 13.53 -7.11 19.42
C LEU A 92 13.60 -8.64 19.53
N LEU A 93 13.67 -9.33 18.39
CA LEU A 93 13.66 -10.79 18.33
C LEU A 93 14.94 -11.43 18.88
N ARG A 94 16.10 -10.76 18.75
CA ARG A 94 17.33 -11.21 19.42
C ARG A 94 17.26 -11.05 20.94
N ARG A 95 16.65 -9.97 21.42
CA ARG A 95 16.60 -9.67 22.86
C ARG A 95 15.58 -10.55 23.59
N PHE A 96 14.45 -10.85 22.95
CA PHE A 96 13.34 -11.62 23.52
C PHE A 96 12.99 -12.80 22.61
N PRO A 97 13.79 -13.89 22.63
CA PRO A 97 13.53 -15.06 21.79
C PRO A 97 12.25 -15.82 22.18
N GLY A 98 11.72 -15.60 23.39
CA GLY A 98 10.46 -16.15 23.87
C GLY A 98 9.23 -15.28 23.60
N LEU A 99 9.38 -14.18 22.84
CA LEU A 99 8.32 -13.22 22.58
C LEU A 99 7.08 -13.93 22.00
N ALA A 100 5.96 -13.88 22.74
CA ALA A 100 4.71 -14.51 22.35
C ALA A 100 3.52 -13.57 22.62
N LEU A 101 2.39 -13.81 21.95
CA LEU A 101 1.17 -13.05 22.19
C LEU A 101 0.57 -13.41 23.55
N ALA A 102 0.31 -12.39 24.37
CA ALA A 102 -0.37 -12.54 25.67
C ALA A 102 -1.90 -12.39 25.56
N GLY A 103 -2.41 -12.08 24.36
CA GLY A 103 -3.82 -11.85 24.12
C GLY A 103 -4.11 -11.41 22.69
N ALA A 104 -5.39 -11.16 22.41
CA ALA A 104 -5.82 -10.71 21.10
C ALA A 104 -5.28 -9.30 20.80
N PRO A 105 -4.80 -9.03 19.57
CA PRO A 105 -4.40 -7.68 19.19
C PRO A 105 -5.60 -6.72 19.18
N GLY A 106 -5.44 -5.55 19.77
CA GLY A 106 -6.41 -4.47 19.67
C GLY A 106 -6.26 -3.77 18.32
N ARG A 107 -7.34 -3.66 17.55
CA ARG A 107 -7.37 -2.91 16.29
C ARG A 107 -8.41 -1.82 16.36
N VAL A 108 -8.16 -0.75 15.64
CA VAL A 108 -9.08 0.39 15.51
C VAL A 108 -9.30 0.66 14.03
N PRO A 109 -10.55 0.98 13.61
CA PRO A 109 -10.83 1.32 12.23
C PRO A 109 -9.97 2.51 11.78
N ASP A 110 -9.32 2.37 10.64
CA ASP A 110 -8.60 3.44 9.97
C ASP A 110 -8.76 3.30 8.45
N PRO A 111 -9.38 4.27 7.75
CA PRO A 111 -9.55 4.20 6.32
C PRO A 111 -8.19 4.29 5.61
N GLY A 112 -7.69 3.14 5.16
CA GLY A 112 -6.48 3.03 4.34
C GLY A 112 -5.28 2.38 5.04
N THR A 113 -5.34 2.08 6.34
CA THR A 113 -4.28 1.30 7.01
C THR A 113 -4.82 0.26 7.98
N TRP A 114 -3.95 -0.66 8.41
CA TRP A 114 -4.23 -1.62 9.47
C TRP A 114 -3.65 -1.10 10.79
N ARG A 115 -4.38 -0.22 11.48
CA ARG A 115 -3.88 0.39 12.72
C ARG A 115 -4.00 -0.56 13.91
N LEU A 116 -2.84 -0.88 14.50
CA LEU A 116 -2.74 -1.67 15.72
C LEU A 116 -2.84 -0.71 16.92
N ALA A 117 -3.86 -0.88 17.74
CA ALA A 117 -4.05 -0.11 18.97
C ALA A 117 -3.30 -0.74 20.16
N ALA A 118 -3.20 -2.07 20.19
CA ALA A 118 -2.47 -2.80 21.21
C ALA A 118 -1.98 -4.16 20.67
N LEU A 119 -0.82 -4.60 21.16
CA LEU A 119 -0.30 -5.94 20.94
C LEU A 119 0.23 -6.49 22.28
N PRO A 120 -0.62 -7.12 23.10
CA PRO A 120 -0.19 -7.70 24.36
C PRO A 120 0.81 -8.84 24.12
N VAL A 121 1.95 -8.82 24.80
CA VAL A 121 3.01 -9.83 24.64
C VAL A 121 3.59 -10.30 25.98
N THR A 122 4.06 -11.54 26.01
CA THR A 122 5.00 -12.05 27.01
C THR A 122 6.40 -12.07 26.41
N LEU A 123 7.43 -11.79 27.20
CA LEU A 123 8.83 -11.69 26.76
C LEU A 123 9.63 -12.97 27.03
#